data_AF-A0A1Q3WQS4-F1
#
_entry.id   AF-A0A1Q3WQS4-F1
#
_cell.length_a   1.000
_cell.length_b   1.000
_cell.length_c   1.000
_cell.angle_alpha   90.00
_cell.angle_beta   90.00
_cell.angle_gamma   90.00
#
_symmetry.space_group_name_H-M   'P 1'
#
loop_
_entity.id
_entity.type
_entity.pdbx_description
1 polymer ?
#
loop_
_entity_poly.entity_id
_entity_poly.type
_entity_poly.pdbx_seq_one_letter_code
_entity_poly.pdbx_strand_id
1 'polypeptide(L)'
;MNRNTALGFVLIGFAVGNCQKIQQSQLTRDAQLMATLECEARQLKNERFKAANDIRFMEDSLAKHSIRLTSAQSAQIDSVKANYTLRTGQLAEKITKTMDSLYTATYHQPDERQQLDDAVEKVLQTICH
;
A
#
# COMPACT_ATOMS: atom_id res chain seq x y z
N MET A 1 1.80 -14.96 71.82
CA MET A 1 2.94 -14.70 70.92
C MET A 1 2.48 -14.92 69.48
N ASN A 2 2.79 -13.96 68.63
CA ASN A 2 2.00 -13.57 67.46
C ASN A 2 2.17 -14.48 66.23
N ARG A 3 1.05 -14.68 65.53
CA ARG A 3 0.96 -15.20 64.15
C ARG A 3 1.62 -14.19 63.22
N ASN A 4 2.65 -14.60 62.47
CA ASN A 4 3.19 -13.79 61.38
C ASN A 4 2.65 -14.25 60.03
N THR A 5 2.22 -13.24 59.31
CA THR A 5 1.43 -13.14 58.09
C THR A 5 2.11 -13.73 56.87
N ALA A 6 1.28 -14.33 56.03
CA ALA A 6 1.62 -14.81 54.70
C ALA A 6 1.68 -13.66 53.67
N LEU A 7 2.29 -14.00 52.52
CA LEU A 7 1.92 -13.55 51.17
C LEU A 7 2.03 -12.05 50.88
N GLY A 8 3.08 -11.70 50.14
CA GLY A 8 3.20 -10.34 49.62
C GLY A 8 4.22 -10.20 48.49
N PHE A 9 4.23 -11.11 47.51
CA PHE A 9 4.89 -10.87 46.22
C PHE A 9 4.28 -11.79 45.18
N VAL A 10 3.58 -11.22 44.21
CA VAL A 10 3.24 -11.69 42.85
C VAL A 10 1.89 -11.06 42.54
N LEU A 11 1.86 -9.94 41.82
CA LEU A 11 0.71 -9.47 41.01
C LEU A 11 1.04 -8.15 40.26
N ILE A 12 2.25 -8.02 39.69
CA ILE A 12 2.59 -6.91 38.76
C ILE A 12 3.17 -7.43 37.43
N GLY A 13 3.09 -8.74 37.17
CA GLY A 13 3.63 -9.36 35.94
C GLY A 13 2.66 -9.42 34.74
N PHE A 14 1.35 -9.21 34.94
CA PHE A 14 0.34 -9.53 33.92
C PHE A 14 -0.08 -8.36 33.02
N ALA A 15 0.31 -7.12 33.31
CA ALA A 15 -0.11 -5.96 32.53
C ALA A 15 0.79 -5.68 31.30
N VAL A 16 2.07 -6.06 31.34
CA VAL A 16 3.06 -5.69 30.32
C VAL A 16 2.96 -6.52 29.03
N GLY A 17 2.56 -7.79 29.14
CA GLY A 17 2.51 -8.71 27.98
C GLY A 17 1.38 -8.42 26.97
N ASN A 18 0.32 -7.72 27.39
CA ASN A 18 -0.80 -7.38 26.50
C ASN A 18 -0.53 -6.13 25.66
N CYS A 19 0.26 -5.18 26.17
CA CYS A 19 0.56 -3.94 25.45
C CYS A 19 1.45 -4.20 24.22
N GLN A 20 2.49 -5.05 24.37
CA GLN A 20 3.36 -5.44 23.25
C GLN A 20 2.61 -6.21 22.15
N LYS A 21 1.68 -7.09 22.51
CA LYS A 21 0.87 -7.84 21.53
C LYS A 21 -0.06 -6.94 20.73
N ILE A 22 -0.67 -5.94 21.38
CA ILE A 22 -1.53 -4.96 20.71
C ILE A 22 -0.71 -4.15 19.70
N GLN A 23 0.46 -3.66 20.10
CA GLN A 23 1.34 -2.88 19.23
C GLN A 23 1.83 -3.68 18.00
N GLN A 24 2.22 -4.94 18.20
CA GLN A 24 2.62 -5.82 17.09
C GLN A 24 1.45 -6.13 16.13
N SER A 25 0.24 -6.31 16.67
CA SER A 25 -0.95 -6.58 15.87
C SER A 25 -1.37 -5.37 15.02
N GLN A 26 -1.18 -4.16 15.55
CA GLN A 26 -1.43 -2.91 14.84
C GLN A 26 -0.41 -2.69 13.72
N LEU A 27 0.88 -2.85 14.01
CA LEU A 27 1.96 -2.79 13.02
C LEU A 27 1.70 -3.73 11.84
N THR A 28 1.32 -4.98 12.13
CA THR A 28 1.03 -5.97 11.08
C THR A 28 -0.15 -5.54 10.19
N ARG A 29 -1.21 -4.97 10.78
CA ARG A 29 -2.39 -4.53 10.06
C ARG A 29 -2.08 -3.31 9.18
N ASP A 30 -1.37 -2.35 9.73
CA ASP A 30 -1.00 -1.12 9.03
C ASP A 30 -0.02 -1.44 7.89
N ALA A 31 0.93 -2.34 8.12
CA ALA A 31 1.82 -2.86 7.09
C ALA A 31 1.06 -3.57 5.97
N GLN A 32 0.08 -4.41 6.30
CA GLN A 32 -0.77 -5.08 5.31
C GLN A 32 -1.56 -4.09 4.46
N LEU A 33 -2.11 -3.04 5.09
CA LEU A 33 -2.85 -1.99 4.38
C LEU A 33 -1.93 -1.26 3.39
N MET A 34 -0.79 -0.75 3.85
CA MET A 34 0.14 -0.01 3.00
C MET A 34 0.73 -0.89 1.89
N ALA A 35 1.13 -2.13 2.19
CA ALA A 35 1.62 -3.07 1.20
C ALA A 35 0.58 -3.39 0.12
N THR A 36 -0.71 -3.47 0.48
CA THR A 36 -1.80 -3.70 -0.48
C THR A 36 -1.93 -2.53 -1.44
N LEU A 37 -1.91 -1.29 -0.92
CA LEU A 37 -2.00 -0.08 -1.74
C LEU A 37 -0.79 0.08 -2.66
N GLU A 38 0.41 -0.22 -2.17
CA GLU A 38 1.61 -0.23 -3.01
C GLU A 38 1.54 -1.31 -4.09
N CYS A 39 0.99 -2.48 -3.77
CA CYS A 39 0.82 -3.52 -4.78
C CYS A 39 -0.20 -3.11 -5.86
N GLU A 40 -1.33 -2.51 -5.48
CA GLU A 40 -2.27 -1.90 -6.42
C GLU A 40 -1.55 -0.89 -7.34
N ALA A 41 -0.60 -0.12 -6.80
CA ALA A 41 0.16 0.86 -7.58
C ALA A 41 1.11 0.19 -8.58
N ARG A 42 1.78 -0.90 -8.18
CA ARG A 42 2.63 -1.72 -9.07
C ARG A 42 1.81 -2.37 -10.17
N GLN A 43 0.65 -2.93 -9.85
CA GLN A 43 -0.27 -3.53 -10.84
C GLN A 43 -0.77 -2.48 -11.83
N LEU A 44 -1.22 -1.31 -11.34
CA LEU A 44 -1.68 -0.21 -12.19
C LEU A 44 -0.56 0.29 -13.13
N LYS A 45 0.68 0.36 -12.65
CA LYS A 45 1.84 0.70 -13.49
C LYS A 45 2.01 -0.33 -14.62
N ASN A 46 1.90 -1.62 -14.32
CA ASN A 46 2.03 -2.69 -15.31
C ASN A 46 0.88 -2.65 -16.34
N GLU A 47 -0.36 -2.45 -15.89
CA GLU A 47 -1.52 -2.26 -16.77
C GLU A 47 -1.31 -1.09 -17.74
N ARG A 48 -0.89 0.07 -17.22
CA ARG A 48 -0.60 1.26 -18.01
C ARG A 48 0.50 1.02 -19.04
N PHE A 49 1.57 0.34 -18.64
CA PHE A 49 2.68 0.03 -19.54
C PHE A 49 2.25 -0.93 -20.66
N LYS A 50 1.44 -1.94 -20.33
CA LYS A 50 0.86 -2.85 -21.32
C LYS A 50 -0.02 -2.10 -22.31
N ALA A 51 -0.97 -1.30 -21.82
CA ALA A 51 -1.87 -0.52 -22.67
C ALA A 51 -1.10 0.47 -23.57
N ALA A 52 -0.07 1.13 -23.05
CA ALA A 52 0.77 2.03 -23.83
C ALA A 52 1.51 1.30 -24.96
N ASN A 53 2.01 0.09 -24.68
CA ASN A 53 2.63 -0.74 -25.72
C ASN A 53 1.62 -1.21 -26.76
N ASP A 54 0.45 -1.68 -26.34
CA ASP A 54 -0.60 -2.13 -27.26
C ASP A 54 -1.03 -0.99 -28.21
N ILE A 55 -1.20 0.22 -27.68
CA ILE A 55 -1.50 1.43 -28.47
C ILE A 55 -0.38 1.71 -29.46
N ARG A 56 0.88 1.71 -29.00
CA ARG A 56 2.04 1.96 -29.86
C ARG A 56 2.15 0.92 -30.98
N PHE A 57 1.99 -0.37 -30.66
CA PHE A 57 2.03 -1.44 -31.66
C PHE A 57 0.93 -1.30 -32.71
N MET A 58 -0.28 -0.91 -32.30
CA MET A 58 -1.36 -0.60 -33.22
C MET A 58 -1.02 0.60 -34.11
N GLU A 59 -0.53 1.71 -33.53
CA GLU A 59 -0.14 2.91 -34.28
C GLU A 59 0.99 2.63 -35.28
N ASP A 60 2.02 1.89 -34.87
CA ASP A 60 3.14 1.46 -35.73
C ASP A 60 2.65 0.61 -36.91
N SER A 61 1.70 -0.31 -36.66
CA SER A 61 1.09 -1.16 -37.68
C SER A 61 0.30 -0.33 -38.69
N LEU A 62 -0.54 0.60 -38.23
CA LEU A 62 -1.32 1.49 -39.10
C LEU A 62 -0.41 2.39 -39.94
N ALA A 63 0.63 2.96 -39.33
CA ALA A 63 1.61 3.80 -39.99
C ALA A 63 2.34 3.06 -41.12
N LYS A 64 2.72 1.80 -40.92
CA LYS A 64 3.33 0.94 -41.95
C LYS A 64 2.44 0.81 -43.21
N HIS A 65 1.14 0.85 -43.04
CA HIS A 65 0.16 0.77 -44.12
C HIS A 65 -0.37 2.14 -44.58
N SER A 66 0.20 3.25 -44.09
CA SER A 66 -0.28 4.63 -44.34
C SER A 66 -1.75 4.84 -43.96
N ILE A 67 -2.26 4.06 -43.01
CA ILE A 67 -3.61 4.16 -42.47
C ILE A 67 -3.57 5.09 -41.25
N ARG A 68 -4.54 6.00 -41.14
CA ARG A 68 -4.72 6.82 -39.95
C ARG A 68 -5.73 6.19 -39.00
N LEU A 69 -5.59 6.48 -37.71
CA LEU A 69 -6.63 6.16 -36.75
C LEU A 69 -7.96 6.77 -37.16
N THR A 70 -9.03 5.99 -37.03
CA THR A 70 -10.39 6.53 -37.10
C THR A 70 -10.68 7.40 -35.88
N SER A 71 -11.67 8.29 -35.99
CA SER A 71 -12.13 9.11 -34.86
C SER A 71 -12.56 8.25 -33.67
N ALA A 72 -13.24 7.13 -33.92
CA ALA A 72 -13.67 6.19 -32.90
C ALA A 72 -12.48 5.53 -32.17
N GLN A 73 -11.45 5.11 -32.91
CA GLN A 73 -10.24 4.54 -32.29
C GLN A 73 -9.48 5.60 -31.47
N SER A 74 -9.35 6.82 -31.98
CA SER A 74 -8.72 7.93 -31.23
C SER A 74 -9.46 8.21 -29.93
N ALA A 75 -10.79 8.33 -29.97
CA ALA A 75 -11.61 8.55 -28.79
C ALA A 75 -11.48 7.41 -27.75
N GLN A 76 -11.38 6.16 -28.22
CA GLN A 76 -11.15 5.02 -27.35
C GLN A 76 -9.78 5.08 -26.66
N ILE A 77 -8.72 5.43 -27.39
CA ILE A 77 -7.37 5.62 -26.82
C ILE A 77 -7.40 6.72 -25.76
N ASP A 78 -8.02 7.86 -26.06
CA ASP A 78 -8.11 9.00 -25.14
C ASP A 78 -8.91 8.64 -23.88
N SER A 79 -9.99 7.88 -24.01
CA SER A 79 -10.76 7.33 -22.89
C SER A 79 -9.90 6.43 -22.00
N VAL A 80 -9.12 5.53 -22.59
CA VAL A 80 -8.18 4.65 -21.85
C VAL A 80 -7.13 5.48 -21.09
N LYS A 81 -6.53 6.48 -21.75
CA LYS A 81 -5.55 7.39 -21.12
C LYS A 81 -6.17 8.16 -19.94
N ALA A 82 -7.38 8.69 -20.12
CA ALA A 82 -8.09 9.42 -19.08
C ALA A 82 -8.42 8.52 -17.88
N ASN A 83 -8.89 7.30 -18.13
CA ASN A 83 -9.18 6.33 -17.06
C ASN A 83 -7.94 6.00 -16.23
N TYR A 84 -6.81 5.71 -16.88
CA TYR A 84 -5.57 5.42 -16.16
C TYR A 84 -5.02 6.63 -15.40
N THR A 85 -5.19 7.83 -15.94
CA THR A 85 -4.82 9.07 -15.25
C THR A 85 -5.63 9.25 -13.98
N LEU A 86 -6.96 9.07 -14.06
CA LEU A 86 -7.86 9.14 -12.91
C LEU A 86 -7.51 8.11 -11.84
N ARG A 87 -7.39 6.83 -12.23
CA ARG A 87 -7.05 5.73 -11.29
C ARG A 87 -5.70 5.97 -10.60
N THR A 88 -4.71 6.48 -11.34
CA THR A 88 -3.40 6.80 -10.77
C THR A 88 -3.51 7.91 -9.73
N GLY A 89 -4.23 8.98 -10.05
CA GLY A 89 -4.45 10.10 -9.13
C GLY A 89 -5.18 9.67 -7.85
N GLN A 90 -6.26 8.90 -7.99
CA GLN A 90 -7.04 8.38 -6.87
C GLN A 90 -6.20 7.48 -5.95
N LEU A 91 -5.39 6.59 -6.53
CA LEU A 91 -4.54 5.70 -5.75
C LEU A 91 -3.42 6.45 -5.04
N ALA A 92 -2.78 7.41 -5.72
CA ALA A 92 -1.74 8.25 -5.10
C ALA A 92 -2.31 9.07 -3.93
N GLU A 93 -3.51 9.63 -4.10
CA GLU A 93 -4.22 10.34 -3.02
C GLU A 93 -4.52 9.41 -1.84
N LYS A 94 -5.00 8.20 -2.11
CA LYS A 94 -5.31 7.20 -1.08
C LYS A 94 -4.05 6.80 -0.30
N ILE A 95 -2.95 6.47 -0.99
CA ILE A 95 -1.66 6.14 -0.36
C ILE A 95 -1.19 7.29 0.53
N THR A 96 -1.17 8.52 -0.01
CA THR A 96 -0.68 9.70 0.72
C THR A 96 -1.51 9.94 1.99
N LYS A 97 -2.85 9.96 1.87
CA LYS A 97 -3.72 10.17 3.02
C LYS A 97 -3.60 9.06 4.06
N THR A 98 -3.45 7.81 3.63
CA THR A 98 -3.25 6.69 4.57
C THR A 98 -1.92 6.85 5.30
N MET A 99 -0.83 7.14 4.59
CA MET A 99 0.48 7.34 5.19
C MET A 99 0.51 8.53 6.16
N ASP A 100 -0.04 9.68 5.76
CA ASP A 100 -0.14 10.87 6.61
C ASP A 100 -0.96 10.58 7.88
N SER A 101 -2.08 9.85 7.75
CA SER A 101 -2.90 9.44 8.89
C SER A 101 -2.12 8.53 9.84
N LEU A 102 -1.42 7.52 9.32
CA LEU A 102 -0.62 6.60 10.12
C LEU A 102 0.52 7.33 10.86
N TYR A 103 1.20 8.26 10.19
CA TYR A 103 2.29 9.04 10.80
C TYR A 103 1.78 10.05 11.83
N THR A 104 0.56 10.55 11.66
CA THR A 104 -0.07 11.51 12.60
C THR A 104 -0.70 10.82 13.80
N ALA A 105 -1.19 9.59 13.65
CA ALA A 105 -1.93 8.89 14.69
C ALA A 105 -1.10 7.87 15.48
N THR A 106 -0.12 7.23 14.82
CA THR A 106 0.56 6.04 15.37
C THR A 106 2.08 6.16 15.30
N TYR A 107 2.65 6.47 14.14
CA TYR A 107 4.11 6.42 13.87
C TYR A 107 4.71 7.83 13.79
N HIS A 108 4.83 8.48 14.93
CA HIS A 108 5.19 9.89 15.01
C HIS A 108 6.68 10.10 14.80
N GLN A 109 7.50 9.19 15.33
CA GLN A 109 8.96 9.30 15.31
C GLN A 109 9.57 8.56 14.11
N PRO A 110 10.76 9.00 13.63
CA PRO A 110 11.43 8.35 12.51
C PRO A 110 11.64 6.84 12.68
N ASP A 111 12.02 6.38 13.88
CA ASP A 111 12.25 4.95 14.14
C ASP A 111 10.97 4.12 14.04
N GLU A 112 9.83 4.68 14.44
CA GLU A 112 8.52 4.03 14.33
C GLU A 112 8.09 3.92 12.86
N ARG A 113 8.37 4.96 12.06
CA ARG A 113 8.11 4.97 10.61
C ARG A 113 8.98 3.95 9.90
N GLN A 114 10.27 3.88 10.24
CA GLN A 114 11.16 2.86 9.69
C GLN A 114 10.68 1.44 10.01
N GLN A 115 10.18 1.19 11.22
CA GLN A 115 9.59 -0.11 11.57
C GLN A 115 8.37 -0.44 10.71
N LEU A 116 7.51 0.54 10.43
CA LEU A 116 6.40 0.37 9.51
C LEU A 116 6.90 0.08 8.09
N ASP A 117 7.82 0.87 7.56
CA ASP A 117 8.36 0.71 6.21
C ASP A 117 9.01 -0.68 6.02
N ASP A 118 9.79 -1.14 6.99
CA ASP A 118 10.38 -2.48 6.99
C ASP A 118 9.32 -3.59 7.04
N ALA A 119 8.23 -3.37 7.78
CA ALA A 119 7.13 -4.33 7.86
C ALA A 119 6.32 -4.35 6.55
N VAL A 120 6.10 -3.18 5.94
CA VAL A 120 5.45 -3.04 4.63
C VAL A 120 6.23 -3.80 3.58
N GLU A 121 7.55 -3.61 3.49
CA GLU A 121 8.38 -4.29 2.49
C GLU A 121 8.32 -5.82 2.63
N LYS A 122 8.35 -6.35 3.86
CA LYS A 122 8.21 -7.80 4.11
C LYS A 122 6.86 -8.34 3.63
N VAL A 123 5.78 -7.64 3.95
CA VAL A 123 4.44 -8.05 3.50
C VAL A 123 4.34 -7.95 1.99
N LEU A 124 4.89 -6.89 1.42
CA LEU A 124 4.82 -6.62 -0.01
C LEU A 124 5.52 -7.70 -0.84
N GLN A 125 6.67 -8.21 -0.38
CA GLN A 125 7.35 -9.37 -0.98
C GLN A 125 6.49 -10.65 -0.98
N THR A 126 5.49 -10.73 -0.09
CA THR A 126 4.60 -11.88 0.05
C THR A 126 3.34 -11.75 -0.81
N ILE A 127 2.81 -10.53 -0.96
CA ILE A 127 1.50 -10.32 -1.61
C ILE A 127 1.60 -9.78 -3.03
N CYS A 128 2.77 -9.25 -3.43
CA CYS A 128 2.96 -8.61 -4.72
C CYS A 128 4.04 -9.32 -5.53
N HIS A 129 3.63 -10.08 -6.55
CA HIS A 129 4.49 -10.80 -7.49
C HIS A 129 4.33 -10.30 -8.91
#